data_AF-A0A915EI51-F1
#
_entry.id   AF-A0A915EI51-F1
#
_cell.length_a   1.000
_cell.length_b   1.000
_cell.length_c   1.000
_cell.angle_alpha   90.00
_cell.angle_beta   90.00
_cell.angle_gamma   90.00
#
_symmetry.space_group_name_H-M   'P 1'
#
loop_
_entity.id
_entity.type
_entity.pdbx_description
1 polymer ?
#
loop_
_entity_poly.entity_id
_entity_poly.type
_entity_poly.pdbx_seq_one_letter_code
_entity_poly.pdbx_strand_id
1 'polypeptide(L)'
;MSKITAKLNLILLFTFTTICIINGQQATTPYPPATATQGTIPGTPLTKQASPMDAVLDKPQTGGKFTFYGGIGRGACGLDYDATIQGMSAAVSGKLFLPTDTWIPSDLPDKRSIKDDPICRGICVKIEYKGKTLTVPANNKCPECEVTHVDLSQGAFAYLEPGLGVVGIAKDATITYLKCPNGPPATPGASPPTASPATPAAAPPAAPPAAPAASPSK
;
A
#
# COMPACT_ATOMS: atom_id res chain seq x y z
N MET A 1 8.80 60.82 68.00
CA MET A 1 7.73 59.87 68.39
C MET A 1 7.95 58.59 67.61
N SER A 2 8.16 57.51 68.35
CA SER A 2 8.50 56.17 67.89
C SER A 2 7.23 55.41 67.51
N LYS A 3 7.27 54.62 66.42
CA LYS A 3 6.91 53.18 66.44
C LYS A 3 7.08 52.53 65.07
N ILE A 4 7.94 51.52 65.09
CA ILE A 4 8.17 50.43 64.14
C ILE A 4 6.98 49.48 64.19
N THR A 5 6.50 48.96 63.05
CA THR A 5 5.96 47.59 62.95
C THR A 5 6.22 47.00 61.57
N ALA A 6 6.87 45.84 61.57
CA ALA A 6 7.25 45.01 60.43
C ALA A 6 6.16 43.98 60.03
N LYS A 7 6.50 43.18 59.01
CA LYS A 7 5.92 41.91 58.49
C LYS A 7 5.13 42.11 57.17
N LEU A 8 5.25 41.26 56.15
CA LEU A 8 5.66 39.86 56.11
C LEU A 8 6.14 39.49 54.68
N ASN A 9 7.22 38.71 54.60
CA ASN A 9 7.67 38.02 53.39
C ASN A 9 6.62 37.02 52.89
N LEU A 10 6.32 37.03 51.60
CA LEU A 10 5.85 35.83 50.90
C LEU A 10 6.58 35.70 49.57
N ILE A 11 7.67 34.94 49.63
CA ILE A 11 8.44 34.45 48.49
C ILE A 11 7.57 33.38 47.81
N LEU A 12 7.06 33.68 46.62
CA LEU A 12 6.34 32.72 45.79
C LEU A 12 7.33 32.11 44.79
N LEU A 13 8.08 31.10 45.27
CA LEU A 13 8.87 30.19 44.45
C LEU A 13 7.90 29.28 43.67
N PHE A 14 7.54 29.69 42.45
CA PHE A 14 6.93 28.77 41.49
C PHE A 14 8.04 28.04 40.72
N THR A 15 8.57 26.98 41.32
CA THR A 15 9.31 25.96 40.59
C THR A 15 8.33 25.11 39.80
N PHE A 16 7.97 25.53 38.58
CA PHE A 16 7.32 24.68 37.59
C PHE A 16 8.36 23.77 36.93
N THR A 17 8.85 22.79 37.68
CA THR A 17 9.55 21.63 37.12
C THR A 17 8.51 20.51 36.93
N THR A 18 7.53 20.75 36.08
CA THR A 18 6.68 19.68 35.56
C THR A 18 7.38 19.13 34.33
N ILE A 19 8.26 18.15 34.56
CA ILE A 19 8.72 17.24 33.54
C ILE A 19 7.48 16.42 33.11
N CYS A 20 6.79 16.88 32.08
CA CYS A 20 5.89 16.02 31.32
C CYS A 20 6.77 15.01 30.57
N ILE A 21 7.01 13.86 31.20
CA ILE A 21 7.33 12.63 30.47
C ILE A 21 6.08 12.31 29.66
N ILE A 22 5.99 12.88 28.46
CA ILE A 22 5.06 12.41 27.45
C ILE A 22 5.65 11.08 27.00
N ASN A 23 5.26 10.00 27.69
CA ASN A 23 5.41 8.66 27.15
C ASN A 23 4.76 8.70 25.77
N GLY A 24 5.60 8.66 24.74
CA GLY A 24 5.19 8.55 23.35
C GLY A 24 4.42 7.26 23.18
N GLN A 25 3.12 7.32 23.44
CA GLN A 25 2.15 6.43 22.84
C GLN A 25 2.19 6.78 21.35
N GLN A 26 3.13 6.18 20.62
CA GLN A 26 3.07 6.15 19.17
C GLN A 26 1.68 5.62 18.84
N ALA A 27 0.88 6.46 18.18
CA ALA A 27 -0.44 6.11 17.71
C ALA A 27 -0.29 4.94 16.73
N THR A 28 -0.35 3.73 17.25
CA THR A 28 -0.50 2.52 16.47
C THR A 28 -1.99 2.37 16.17
N THR A 29 -2.28 2.00 14.93
CA THR A 29 -3.59 1.74 14.31
C THR A 29 -4.20 2.96 13.57
N PRO A 30 -4.70 2.74 12.33
CA PRO A 30 -5.74 1.77 12.08
C PRO A 30 -5.30 0.65 11.12
N TYR A 31 -4.77 -0.43 11.66
CA TYR A 31 -5.45 -1.69 11.37
C TYR A 31 -6.61 -1.69 12.39
N PRO A 32 -7.86 -1.36 12.03
CA PRO A 32 -8.96 -1.69 12.92
C PRO A 32 -8.90 -3.21 13.15
N PRO A 33 -9.25 -3.73 14.35
CA PRO A 33 -9.38 -5.17 14.52
C PRO A 33 -10.29 -5.68 13.40
N ALA A 34 -9.75 -6.49 12.49
CA ALA A 34 -10.48 -6.96 11.33
C ALA A 34 -11.65 -7.81 11.83
N THR A 35 -12.85 -7.25 11.81
CA THR A 35 -14.10 -8.01 11.86
C THR A 35 -14.44 -8.63 10.50
N ALA A 36 -13.60 -8.40 9.48
CA ALA A 36 -13.63 -9.17 8.25
C ALA A 36 -13.15 -10.59 8.55
N THR A 37 -14.08 -11.55 8.52
CA THR A 37 -13.82 -12.98 8.54
C THR A 37 -12.68 -13.28 7.56
N GLN A 38 -11.55 -13.74 8.10
CA GLN A 38 -10.38 -14.15 7.33
C GLN A 38 -10.78 -15.20 6.28
N GLY A 39 -10.94 -14.77 5.03
CA GLY A 39 -10.73 -15.61 3.88
C GLY A 39 -9.26 -16.00 3.91
N THR A 40 -8.95 -17.16 4.48
CA THR A 40 -7.70 -17.84 4.20
C THR A 40 -7.60 -17.91 2.69
N ILE A 41 -6.49 -17.49 2.06
CA ILE A 41 -6.23 -17.90 0.68
C ILE A 41 -5.85 -19.37 0.79
N PRO A 42 -6.73 -20.34 0.50
CA PRO A 42 -6.39 -21.74 0.62
C PRO A 42 -5.82 -22.06 -0.75
N GLY A 43 -4.54 -21.72 -0.89
CA GLY A 43 -3.72 -22.21 -1.97
C GLY A 43 -2.89 -23.34 -1.40
N THR A 44 -2.72 -24.39 -2.18
CA THR A 44 -1.60 -25.34 -2.10
C THR A 44 -0.39 -24.71 -1.39
N PRO A 45 0.27 -25.40 -0.43
CA PRO A 45 1.48 -24.88 0.20
C PRO A 45 2.37 -24.26 -0.86
N LEU A 46 2.84 -23.02 -0.63
CA LEU A 46 3.85 -22.42 -1.51
C LEU A 46 4.87 -23.51 -1.80
N THR A 47 5.16 -23.73 -3.09
CA THR A 47 6.37 -24.48 -3.40
C THR A 47 7.48 -23.78 -2.64
N LYS A 48 8.22 -24.53 -1.80
CA LYS A 48 9.23 -23.98 -0.89
C LYS A 48 10.40 -23.48 -1.73
N GLN A 49 10.21 -22.36 -2.39
CA GLN A 49 11.16 -21.70 -3.26
C GLN A 49 11.73 -20.52 -2.48
N ALA A 50 13.06 -20.43 -2.45
CA ALA A 50 13.73 -19.27 -1.89
C ALA A 50 13.26 -18.02 -2.63
N SER A 51 12.80 -17.02 -1.88
CA SER A 51 12.31 -15.78 -2.43
C SER A 51 13.36 -14.68 -2.27
N PRO A 52 13.55 -13.79 -3.26
CA PRO A 52 14.32 -12.56 -3.04
C PRO A 52 13.80 -11.76 -1.84
N MET A 53 12.51 -11.93 -1.51
CA MET A 53 11.86 -11.37 -0.33
C MET A 53 12.50 -11.78 1.00
N ASP A 54 13.00 -13.01 1.11
CA ASP A 54 13.55 -13.54 2.36
C ASP A 54 14.77 -12.73 2.84
N ALA A 55 15.47 -12.07 1.92
CA ALA A 55 16.61 -11.22 2.22
C ALA A 55 16.23 -9.96 2.99
N VAL A 56 14.99 -9.47 2.85
CA VAL A 56 14.53 -8.18 3.38
C VAL A 56 13.32 -8.27 4.33
N LEU A 57 12.73 -9.46 4.46
CA LEU A 57 11.62 -9.69 5.38
C LEU A 57 12.03 -9.36 6.83
N ASP A 58 11.16 -8.64 7.52
CA ASP A 58 11.31 -8.19 8.91
C ASP A 58 12.54 -7.30 9.15
N LYS A 59 13.13 -6.72 8.10
CA LYS A 59 14.29 -5.83 8.19
C LYS A 59 13.92 -4.40 7.77
N PRO A 60 13.95 -3.42 8.70
CA PRO A 60 13.72 -2.03 8.37
C PRO A 60 14.76 -1.51 7.37
N GLN A 61 14.29 -0.91 6.27
CA GLN A 61 15.11 -0.24 5.26
C GLN A 61 14.92 1.26 5.37
N THR A 62 15.95 1.98 5.83
CA THR A 62 15.93 3.45 5.97
C THR A 62 16.31 4.14 4.65
N GLY A 63 15.99 5.43 4.52
CA GLY A 63 16.25 6.19 3.29
C GLY A 63 15.37 5.76 2.11
N GLY A 64 14.27 5.06 2.40
CA GLY A 64 13.30 4.65 1.40
C GLY A 64 12.48 5.82 0.87
N LYS A 65 11.81 5.57 -0.25
CA LYS A 65 10.87 6.52 -0.86
C LYS A 65 9.55 5.84 -1.16
N PHE A 66 8.48 6.63 -1.19
CA PHE A 66 7.21 6.17 -1.69
C PHE A 66 6.59 7.15 -2.67
N THR A 67 5.89 6.60 -3.65
CA THR A 67 5.11 7.31 -4.67
C THR A 67 3.65 6.87 -4.59
N PHE A 68 2.80 7.37 -5.48
CA PHE A 68 1.48 6.81 -5.65
C PHE A 68 1.13 6.52 -7.11
N TYR A 69 0.29 5.51 -7.32
CA TYR A 69 -0.33 5.20 -8.60
C TYR A 69 -1.83 5.51 -8.55
N GLY A 70 -2.37 5.97 -9.69
CA GLY A 70 -3.81 6.25 -9.89
C GLY A 70 -4.61 5.06 -10.43
N GLY A 71 -4.09 3.84 -10.29
CA GLY A 71 -4.67 2.64 -10.89
C GLY A 71 -5.89 2.12 -10.12
N ILE A 72 -6.88 1.64 -10.86
CA ILE A 72 -8.03 0.87 -10.36
C ILE A 72 -8.00 -0.55 -10.97
N GLY A 73 -8.73 -1.49 -10.37
CA GLY A 73 -8.79 -2.88 -10.82
C GLY A 73 -7.96 -3.86 -9.99
N ARG A 74 -7.21 -4.73 -10.67
CA ARG A 74 -6.54 -5.89 -10.07
C ARG A 74 -5.03 -5.75 -10.17
N GLY A 75 -4.34 -5.89 -9.04
CA GLY A 75 -2.89 -5.83 -8.98
C GLY A 75 -2.22 -7.09 -9.55
N ALA A 76 -0.89 -7.04 -9.67
CA ALA A 76 -0.05 -8.15 -10.14
C ALA A 76 -0.23 -9.47 -9.36
N CYS A 77 -0.84 -9.43 -8.17
CA CYS A 77 -1.15 -10.63 -7.39
C CYS A 77 -2.51 -11.26 -7.72
N GLY A 78 -3.33 -10.66 -8.60
CA GLY A 78 -4.70 -11.12 -8.84
C GLY A 78 -5.71 -10.63 -7.79
N LEU A 79 -5.28 -9.82 -6.84
CA LEU A 79 -6.11 -9.25 -5.78
C LEU A 79 -6.57 -7.85 -6.18
N ASP A 80 -7.83 -7.52 -5.87
CA ASP A 80 -8.36 -6.19 -6.19
C ASP A 80 -7.81 -5.13 -5.23
N TYR A 81 -7.72 -3.89 -5.70
CA TYR A 81 -7.28 -2.76 -4.89
C TYR A 81 -8.31 -2.40 -3.80
N ASP A 82 -9.62 -2.55 -4.07
CA ASP A 82 -10.74 -2.22 -3.17
C ASP A 82 -10.98 -3.27 -2.07
N ALA A 83 -10.52 -4.51 -2.29
CA ALA A 83 -10.54 -5.60 -1.32
C ALA A 83 -9.62 -5.37 -0.11
N THR A 84 -8.82 -4.31 -0.15
CA THR A 84 -7.91 -3.93 0.93
C THR A 84 -8.60 -2.96 1.89
N ILE A 85 -8.10 -2.86 3.13
CA ILE A 85 -8.70 -1.97 4.15
C ILE A 85 -8.76 -0.55 3.58
N GLN A 86 -9.98 -0.03 3.39
CA GLN A 86 -10.22 1.32 2.85
C GLN A 86 -9.60 1.59 1.46
N GLY A 87 -9.34 0.56 0.65
CA GLY A 87 -8.67 0.72 -0.66
C GLY A 87 -7.18 1.07 -0.57
N MET A 88 -6.54 0.81 0.58
CA MET A 88 -5.14 1.08 0.82
C MET A 88 -4.25 -0.12 0.54
N SER A 89 -3.32 0.01 -0.40
CA SER A 89 -2.41 -1.07 -0.80
C SER A 89 -1.06 -0.55 -1.30
N ALA A 90 -0.12 -1.47 -1.51
CA ALA A 90 1.21 -1.18 -2.00
C ALA A 90 1.55 -2.03 -3.23
N ALA A 91 2.12 -1.39 -4.25
CA ALA A 91 2.94 -2.01 -5.25
C ALA A 91 4.39 -2.02 -4.78
N VAL A 92 5.01 -3.20 -4.74
CA VAL A 92 6.38 -3.38 -4.23
C VAL A 92 7.36 -3.64 -5.37
N SER A 93 8.65 -3.48 -5.09
CA SER A 93 9.72 -3.68 -6.07
C SER A 93 9.57 -4.97 -6.86
N GLY A 94 9.64 -4.87 -8.17
CA GLY A 94 9.65 -6.02 -9.06
C GLY A 94 10.83 -6.97 -8.82
N LYS A 95 11.89 -6.51 -8.16
CA LYS A 95 13.07 -7.31 -7.78
C LYS A 95 12.79 -8.29 -6.64
N LEU A 96 11.68 -8.09 -5.91
CA LEU A 96 11.27 -8.96 -4.81
C LEU A 96 10.37 -10.11 -5.27
N PHE A 97 9.75 -9.98 -6.45
CA PHE A 97 8.91 -11.02 -7.03
C PHE A 97 9.77 -12.18 -7.57
N LEU A 98 9.21 -13.38 -7.52
CA LEU A 98 9.78 -14.50 -8.28
C LEU A 98 9.71 -14.18 -9.77
N PRO A 99 10.71 -14.64 -10.56
CA PRO A 99 10.73 -14.45 -12.01
C PRO A 99 9.67 -15.31 -12.72
N THR A 100 8.98 -16.20 -12.00
CA THR A 100 7.92 -17.04 -12.52
C THR A 100 6.60 -16.27 -12.61
N ASP A 101 5.80 -16.63 -13.61
CA ASP A 101 4.43 -16.10 -13.78
C ASP A 101 3.40 -17.22 -13.60
N THR A 102 3.61 -18.05 -12.58
CA THR A 102 2.71 -19.15 -12.23
C THR A 102 1.48 -18.60 -11.52
N TRP A 103 0.30 -18.98 -12.00
CA TRP A 103 -0.99 -18.63 -11.40
C TRP A 103 -1.66 -19.90 -10.88
N ILE A 104 -2.18 -19.83 -9.66
CA ILE A 104 -2.87 -20.94 -9.00
C ILE A 104 -4.34 -20.59 -8.75
N PRO A 105 -5.27 -21.56 -8.80
CA PRO A 105 -6.63 -21.35 -8.31
C PRO A 105 -6.62 -20.84 -6.87
N SER A 106 -7.57 -19.95 -6.53
CA SER A 106 -7.80 -19.51 -5.16
C SER A 106 -9.21 -19.88 -4.71
N ASP A 107 -9.44 -19.95 -3.40
CA ASP A 107 -10.79 -20.08 -2.86
C ASP A 107 -11.44 -18.74 -2.52
N LEU A 108 -10.99 -17.66 -3.16
CA LEU A 108 -11.76 -16.42 -3.13
C LEU A 108 -13.19 -16.68 -3.67
N PRO A 109 -14.21 -15.95 -3.20
CA PRO A 109 -15.60 -16.20 -3.58
C PRO A 109 -15.85 -16.21 -5.10
N ASP A 110 -15.09 -15.41 -5.84
CA ASP A 110 -15.18 -15.31 -7.30
C ASP A 110 -14.29 -16.31 -8.06
N LYS A 111 -13.62 -17.23 -7.33
CA LYS A 111 -12.79 -18.31 -7.89
C LYS A 111 -11.68 -17.84 -8.82
N ARG A 112 -11.25 -16.58 -8.70
CA ARG A 112 -10.13 -16.05 -9.47
C ARG A 112 -8.83 -16.80 -9.17
N SER A 113 -7.86 -16.73 -10.08
CA SER A 113 -6.50 -17.18 -9.81
C SER A 113 -5.68 -16.09 -9.12
N ILE A 114 -4.71 -16.53 -8.32
CA ILE A 114 -3.73 -15.67 -7.63
C ILE A 114 -2.34 -16.09 -8.09
N LYS A 115 -1.42 -15.13 -8.21
CA LYS A 115 -0.04 -15.41 -8.56
C LYS A 115 0.63 -16.22 -7.44
N ASP A 116 1.25 -17.35 -7.78
CA ASP A 116 1.98 -18.20 -6.84
C ASP A 116 3.34 -17.57 -6.52
N ASP A 117 3.28 -16.48 -5.75
CA ASP A 117 4.42 -15.68 -5.35
C ASP A 117 4.31 -15.40 -3.84
N PRO A 118 5.40 -15.53 -3.06
CA PRO A 118 5.39 -15.23 -1.62
C PRO A 118 4.85 -13.84 -1.29
N ILE A 119 5.08 -12.83 -2.14
CA ILE A 119 4.55 -11.48 -1.94
C ILE A 119 3.01 -11.48 -1.95
N CYS A 120 2.42 -12.25 -2.86
CA CYS A 120 0.98 -12.31 -3.08
C CYS A 120 0.23 -13.13 -2.04
N ARG A 121 0.93 -13.73 -1.08
CA ARG A 121 0.38 -14.67 -0.10
C ARG A 121 0.58 -14.19 1.35
N GLY A 122 0.31 -12.91 1.59
CA GLY A 122 0.24 -12.35 2.94
C GLY A 122 1.45 -11.52 3.35
N ILE A 123 2.11 -10.85 2.41
CA ILE A 123 3.08 -9.80 2.72
C ILE A 123 2.37 -8.46 2.83
N CYS A 124 2.75 -7.72 3.85
CA CYS A 124 2.37 -6.34 4.09
C CYS A 124 3.63 -5.46 4.10
N VAL A 125 3.45 -4.18 3.78
CA VAL A 125 4.47 -3.16 3.87
C VAL A 125 4.10 -2.22 5.01
N LYS A 126 4.99 -2.10 5.99
CA LYS A 126 4.95 -1.05 7.00
C LYS A 126 5.82 0.11 6.53
N ILE A 127 5.24 1.29 6.45
CA ILE A 127 5.93 2.54 6.17
C ILE A 127 5.89 3.41 7.43
N GLU A 128 7.06 3.83 7.88
CA GLU A 128 7.22 4.83 8.94
C GLU A 128 7.75 6.13 8.32
N TYR A 129 7.00 7.22 8.50
CA TYR A 129 7.28 8.48 7.84
C TYR A 129 6.75 9.66 8.65
N LYS A 130 7.60 10.65 8.94
CA LYS A 130 7.25 11.88 9.69
C LYS A 130 6.45 11.59 10.98
N GLY A 131 6.82 10.55 11.73
CA GLY A 131 6.14 10.13 12.96
C GLY A 131 4.81 9.40 12.77
N LYS A 132 4.37 9.16 11.52
CA LYS A 132 3.23 8.30 11.19
C LYS A 132 3.68 6.90 10.81
N THR A 133 2.80 5.93 11.04
CA THR A 133 2.99 4.54 10.61
C THR A 133 1.77 4.08 9.81
N LEU A 134 2.00 3.45 8.67
CA LEU A 134 0.96 2.81 7.87
C LEU A 134 1.41 1.40 7.51
N THR A 135 0.55 0.40 7.73
CA THR A 135 0.77 -0.97 7.27
C THR A 135 -0.32 -1.35 6.28
N VAL A 136 0.07 -1.68 5.05
CA VAL A 136 -0.85 -2.03 3.96
C VAL A 136 -0.42 -3.33 3.28
N PRO A 137 -1.36 -4.10 2.72
CA PRO A 137 -1.03 -5.30 1.96
C PRO A 137 -0.23 -4.96 0.68
N ALA A 138 0.74 -5.82 0.36
CA ALA A 138 1.42 -5.84 -0.92
C ALA A 138 0.60 -6.70 -1.90
N ASN A 139 -0.06 -6.08 -2.86
CA ASN A 139 -0.92 -6.78 -3.83
C ASN A 139 -0.55 -6.48 -5.29
N ASN A 140 0.45 -5.63 -5.51
CA ASN A 140 0.84 -5.20 -6.84
C ASN A 140 2.36 -5.13 -7.00
N LYS A 141 2.81 -5.01 -8.24
CA LYS A 141 4.22 -4.95 -8.63
C LYS A 141 4.53 -3.59 -9.22
N CYS A 142 5.63 -3.00 -8.79
CA CYS A 142 6.26 -1.84 -9.41
C CYS A 142 7.59 -2.29 -10.05
N PRO A 143 7.61 -2.62 -11.36
CA PRO A 143 8.77 -3.19 -12.04
C PRO A 143 10.04 -2.33 -11.94
N GLU A 144 9.90 -1.02 -11.97
CA GLU A 144 10.96 -0.02 -11.95
C GLU A 144 11.41 0.37 -10.53
N CYS A 145 10.64 -0.01 -9.51
CA CYS A 145 10.95 0.34 -8.13
C CYS A 145 12.18 -0.44 -7.63
N GLU A 146 13.08 0.28 -6.96
CA GLU A 146 14.11 -0.31 -6.12
C GLU A 146 13.50 -0.99 -4.89
N VAL A 147 14.26 -1.85 -4.21
CA VAL A 147 13.80 -2.57 -3.00
C VAL A 147 13.36 -1.62 -1.87
N THR A 148 13.88 -0.40 -1.84
CA THR A 148 13.50 0.65 -0.88
C THR A 148 12.51 1.67 -1.48
N HIS A 149 11.82 1.32 -2.56
CA HIS A 149 10.78 2.12 -3.19
C HIS A 149 9.46 1.33 -3.21
N VAL A 150 8.42 1.93 -2.62
CA VAL A 150 7.06 1.39 -2.63
C VAL A 150 6.14 2.39 -3.32
N ASP A 151 5.27 1.90 -4.20
CA ASP A 151 4.30 2.73 -4.88
C ASP A 151 2.91 2.47 -4.28
N LEU A 152 2.35 3.46 -3.60
CA LEU A 152 1.16 3.32 -2.76
C LEU A 152 -0.11 3.61 -3.55
N SER A 153 -1.23 3.03 -3.14
CA SER A 153 -2.51 3.57 -3.60
C SER A 153 -2.67 5.01 -3.11
N GLN A 154 -3.41 5.83 -3.85
CA GLN A 154 -3.55 7.26 -3.55
C GLN A 154 -4.07 7.52 -2.13
N GLY A 155 -4.97 6.68 -1.61
CA GLY A 155 -5.46 6.76 -0.23
C GLY A 155 -4.36 6.50 0.81
N ALA A 156 -3.53 5.47 0.57
CA ALA A 156 -2.39 5.15 1.43
C ALA A 156 -1.33 6.27 1.42
N PHE A 157 -1.07 6.85 0.25
CA PHE A 157 -0.17 8.01 0.14
C PHE A 157 -0.71 9.21 0.91
N ALA A 158 -1.98 9.59 0.69
CA ALA A 158 -2.59 10.75 1.32
C ALA A 158 -2.68 10.63 2.85
N TYR A 159 -2.76 9.40 3.38
CA TYR A 159 -2.69 9.15 4.81
C TYR A 159 -1.33 9.59 5.41
N LEU A 160 -0.23 9.18 4.76
CA LEU A 160 1.13 9.50 5.21
C LEU A 160 1.51 10.95 4.92
N GLU A 161 1.26 11.43 3.70
CA GLU A 161 1.56 12.78 3.23
C GLU A 161 0.29 13.50 2.72
N PRO A 162 -0.51 14.08 3.63
CA PRO A 162 -1.67 14.89 3.27
C PRO A 162 -1.24 16.07 2.38
N GLY A 163 -1.85 16.21 1.21
CA GLY A 163 -1.45 17.18 0.18
C GLY A 163 -0.66 16.57 -0.98
N LEU A 164 -0.47 15.23 -0.99
CA LEU A 164 0.21 14.47 -2.05
C LEU A 164 1.68 14.85 -2.29
N GLY A 165 2.30 15.58 -1.35
CA GLY A 165 3.70 15.99 -1.42
C GLY A 165 4.02 16.89 -2.63
N VAL A 166 5.31 17.09 -2.89
CA VAL A 166 5.79 17.77 -4.10
C VAL A 166 5.90 16.72 -5.19
N VAL A 167 5.06 16.80 -6.23
CA VAL A 167 5.04 15.90 -7.39
C VAL A 167 4.71 14.42 -7.10
N GLY A 168 4.12 14.09 -5.94
CA GLY A 168 3.74 12.70 -5.63
C GLY A 168 4.90 11.80 -5.20
N ILE A 169 6.00 12.37 -4.72
CA ILE A 169 7.16 11.62 -4.22
C ILE A 169 7.46 12.05 -2.79
N ALA A 170 7.51 11.09 -1.86
CA ALA A 170 7.99 11.28 -0.49
C ALA A 170 9.26 10.45 -0.27
N LYS A 171 10.24 11.01 0.44
CA LYS A 171 11.57 10.43 0.70
C LYS A 171 11.84 10.36 2.19
N ASP A 172 12.91 9.65 2.58
CA ASP A 172 13.33 9.47 3.97
C ASP A 172 12.32 8.69 4.82
N ALA A 173 11.61 7.76 4.20
CA ALA A 173 10.77 6.80 4.88
C ALA A 173 11.59 5.59 5.34
N THR A 174 11.13 4.93 6.40
CA THR A 174 11.57 3.57 6.73
C THR A 174 10.54 2.58 6.22
N ILE A 175 10.97 1.67 5.35
CA ILE A 175 10.13 0.63 4.75
C ILE A 175 10.50 -0.71 5.36
N THR A 176 9.51 -1.39 5.94
CA THR A 176 9.68 -2.74 6.47
C THR A 176 8.66 -3.66 5.82
N TYR A 177 9.14 -4.72 5.20
CA TYR A 177 8.26 -5.77 4.74
C TYR A 177 8.03 -6.80 5.84
N LEU A 178 6.79 -7.24 6.01
CA LEU A 178 6.42 -8.15 7.09
C LEU A 178 5.28 -9.07 6.67
N LYS A 179 5.12 -10.19 7.38
CA LYS A 179 3.91 -11.00 7.23
C LYS A 179 2.71 -10.24 7.79
N CYS A 180 1.62 -10.15 7.03
CA CYS A 180 0.42 -9.46 7.46
C CYS A 180 -0.10 -10.05 8.79
N PRO A 181 -0.34 -9.23 9.84
CA PRO A 181 -0.70 -9.71 11.17
C PRO A 181 -1.96 -10.59 11.23
N ASN A 182 -2.90 -10.38 10.28
CA ASN A 182 -4.16 -11.11 10.19
C ASN A 182 -4.29 -11.90 8.87
N GLY A 183 -3.16 -12.21 8.21
CA GLY A 183 -3.18 -12.76 6.84
C GLY A 183 -3.57 -11.70 5.80
N PRO A 184 -3.61 -12.07 4.51
CA PRO A 184 -4.11 -11.17 3.47
C PRO A 184 -5.57 -10.77 3.78
N PRO A 185 -5.97 -9.51 3.53
CA PRO A 185 -7.35 -9.09 3.78
C PRO A 185 -8.30 -9.97 2.98
N ALA A 186 -9.23 -10.59 3.69
CA ALA A 186 -10.38 -11.22 3.07
C ALA A 186 -11.16 -10.13 2.33
N THR A 187 -11.43 -10.33 1.05
CA THR A 187 -12.41 -9.51 0.32
C THR A 187 -13.69 -9.42 1.16
N PRO A 188 -14.09 -8.24 1.67
CA PRO A 188 -15.47 -8.04 2.06
C PRO A 188 -16.28 -8.31 0.79
N GLY A 189 -17.24 -9.24 0.88
CA GLY A 189 -17.97 -9.77 -0.28
C GLY A 189 -18.25 -8.67 -1.30
N ALA A 190 -17.68 -8.82 -2.48
CA ALA A 190 -17.82 -7.87 -3.57
C ALA A 190 -19.30 -7.50 -3.72
N SER A 191 -19.60 -6.21 -3.67
CA SER A 191 -20.81 -5.75 -4.38
C SER A 191 -20.68 -6.25 -5.81
N PRO A 192 -21.77 -6.79 -6.41
CA PRO A 192 -21.71 -7.32 -7.77
C PRO A 192 -21.08 -6.28 -8.70
N PRO A 193 -20.26 -6.70 -9.66
CA PRO A 193 -19.63 -5.77 -10.58
C PRO A 193 -20.74 -4.95 -11.22
N THR A 194 -20.83 -3.67 -10.87
CA THR A 194 -21.57 -2.74 -11.70
C THR A 194 -20.77 -2.75 -12.98
N ALA A 195 -21.34 -3.39 -14.02
CA ALA A 195 -20.69 -3.58 -15.30
C ALA A 195 -20.04 -2.25 -15.70
N SER A 196 -18.71 -2.24 -15.68
CA SER A 196 -17.98 -1.15 -16.31
C SER A 196 -18.49 -1.12 -17.75
N PRO A 197 -19.01 0.02 -18.26
CA PRO A 197 -19.48 0.08 -19.62
C PRO A 197 -18.31 -0.36 -20.49
N ALA A 198 -18.49 -1.48 -21.20
CA ALA A 198 -17.52 -1.98 -22.13
C ALA A 198 -17.14 -0.81 -23.02
N THR A 199 -15.88 -0.38 -22.96
CA THR A 199 -15.31 0.46 -24.01
C THR A 199 -15.64 -0.26 -25.31
N PRO A 200 -16.46 0.31 -26.20
CA PRO A 200 -16.73 -0.34 -27.47
C PRO A 200 -15.38 -0.58 -28.14
N ALA A 201 -15.15 -1.83 -28.52
CA ALA A 201 -13.98 -2.21 -29.29
C ALA A 201 -13.82 -1.18 -30.41
N ALA A 202 -12.64 -0.54 -30.46
CA ALA A 202 -12.32 0.37 -31.53
C ALA A 202 -12.61 -0.36 -32.84
N ALA A 203 -13.50 0.23 -33.65
CA ALA A 203 -13.81 -0.31 -34.97
C ALA A 203 -12.49 -0.54 -35.72
N PRO A 204 -12.35 -1.66 -36.46
CA PRO A 204 -11.17 -1.87 -37.28
C PRO A 204 -10.97 -0.65 -38.20
N PRO A 205 -9.72 -0.20 -38.40
CA PRO A 205 -9.46 0.92 -39.30
C PRO A 205 -10.09 0.63 -40.66
N ALA A 206 -10.81 1.63 -41.19
CA ALA A 206 -11.43 1.53 -42.50
C ALA A 206 -10.40 1.09 -43.54
N ALA A 207 -10.80 0.12 -44.37
CA ALA A 207 -9.97 -0.33 -45.48
C ALA A 207 -9.57 0.87 -46.35
N PRO A 208 -8.31 0.95 -46.80
CA PRO A 208 -7.88 2.03 -47.69
C PRO A 208 -8.75 2.06 -48.95
N PRO A 209 -9.05 3.25 -49.50
CA PRO A 209 -9.85 3.37 -50.71
C PRO A 209 -9.17 2.60 -51.86
N ALA A 210 -9.98 1.84 -52.60
CA ALA A 210 -9.54 1.12 -53.77
C ALA A 210 -8.91 2.09 -54.80
N ALA A 211 -7.74 1.73 -55.31
CA ALA A 211 -7.06 2.51 -56.35
C ALA A 211 -7.97 2.66 -57.58
N PRO A 212 -8.00 3.85 -58.22
CA PRO A 212 -8.80 4.06 -59.42
C PRO A 212 -8.31 3.17 -60.56
N ALA A 213 -9.26 2.50 -61.23
CA ALA A 213 -8.99 1.67 -62.40
C ALA A 213 -8.36 2.52 -63.51
N ALA A 214 -7.21 2.06 -64.03
CA ALA A 214 -6.56 2.65 -65.18
C ALA A 214 -7.49 2.56 -66.40
N SER A 215 -7.76 3.70 -67.04
CA SER A 215 -8.49 3.75 -68.30
C SER A 215 -7.67 3.14 -69.44
N PRO A 216 -8.27 2.32 -70.31
CA PRO A 216 -7.59 1.83 -71.50
C PRO A 216 -7.38 2.97 -72.50
N SER A 217 -6.12 3.15 -72.92
CA SER A 217 -5.78 4.02 -74.05
C SER A 217 -6.23 3.34 -75.35
N LYS A 218 -6.85 4.12 -76.24
CA LYS A 218 -7.21 3.73 -77.60
C LYS A 218 -5.97 3.48 -78.47
#